data_AF-A0A800M9M8-F1
#
_entry.id   AF-A0A800M9M8-F1
#
_cell.length_a   1.000
_cell.length_b   1.000
_cell.length_c   1.000
_cell.angle_alpha   90.00
_cell.angle_beta   90.00
_cell.angle_gamma   90.00
#
_symmetry.space_group_name_H-M   'P 1'
#
loop_
_entity.id
_entity.type
_entity.pdbx_description
1 polymer ?
#
loop_
_entity_poly.entity_id
_entity_poly.type
_entity_poly.pdbx_seq_one_letter_code
_entity_poly.pdbx_strand_id
1 'polypeptide(L)'
;APAVMAKRYGCRLFPSACFRTGLGRWKLELGEEIPLRENGKRRATEAITRDIITAQEDYIRRDPANWFWVHNRWKPCPKSK
;
A
#
# COMPACT_ATOMS: atom_id res chain seq x y z
N ALA A 1 3.30 -2.50 -8.99
CA ALA A 1 2.28 -3.19 -9.80
C ALA A 1 0.85 -2.65 -9.62
N PRO A 2 0.27 -2.48 -8.41
CA PRO A 2 -1.15 -2.10 -8.25
C PRO A 2 -1.54 -0.80 -8.97
N ALA A 3 -0.73 0.26 -8.84
CA ALA A 3 -0.97 1.53 -9.54
C ALA A 3 -0.99 1.38 -11.08
N VAL A 4 -0.16 0.51 -11.65
CA VAL A 4 -0.12 0.27 -13.10
C VAL A 4 -1.38 -0.47 -13.56
N MET A 5 -1.78 -1.52 -12.83
CA MET A 5 -2.98 -2.29 -13.16
C MET A 5 -4.24 -1.43 -13.07
N ALA A 6 -4.40 -0.68 -11.99
CA ALA A 6 -5.55 0.19 -11.77
C ALA A 6 -5.67 1.24 -12.89
N LYS A 7 -4.55 1.86 -13.30
CA LYS A 7 -4.53 2.80 -14.43
C LYS A 7 -4.83 2.15 -15.78
N ARG A 8 -4.32 0.95 -16.03
CA ARG A 8 -4.50 0.24 -17.30
C ARG A 8 -5.96 -0.18 -17.50
N TYR A 9 -6.58 -0.71 -16.46
CA TYR A 9 -7.91 -1.32 -16.56
C TYR A 9 -9.04 -0.43 -16.02
N GLY A 10 -8.72 0.78 -15.53
CA GLY A 10 -9.73 1.70 -14.99
C GLY A 10 -10.36 1.20 -13.68
N CYS A 11 -9.66 0.35 -12.93
CA CYS A 11 -10.15 -0.19 -11.67
C CYS A 11 -10.02 0.82 -10.53
N ARG A 12 -10.99 0.81 -9.62
CA ARG A 12 -10.88 1.51 -8.33
C ARG A 12 -9.77 0.86 -7.50
N LEU A 13 -9.08 1.66 -6.69
CA LEU A 13 -7.93 1.21 -5.91
C LEU A 13 -8.15 1.57 -4.44
N PHE A 14 -8.05 0.57 -3.57
CA PHE A 14 -8.22 0.72 -2.13
C PHE A 14 -7.03 0.09 -1.40
N PRO A 15 -6.49 0.75 -0.37
CA PRO A 15 -5.59 0.11 0.56
C PRO A 15 -6.41 -0.73 1.54
N SER A 16 -5.88 -1.87 1.97
CA SER A 16 -6.53 -2.69 2.98
C SER A 16 -5.51 -3.31 3.92
N ALA A 17 -5.98 -3.67 5.10
CA ALA A 17 -5.17 -4.37 6.09
C ALA A 17 -6.02 -5.38 6.87
N CYS A 18 -5.36 -6.41 7.36
CA CYS A 18 -5.95 -7.47 8.15
C CYS A 18 -5.29 -7.49 9.53
N PHE A 19 -6.06 -7.25 10.57
CA PHE A 19 -5.57 -7.21 11.95
C PHE A 19 -6.04 -8.43 12.70
N ARG A 20 -5.14 -9.06 13.45
CA ARG A 20 -5.51 -10.12 14.38
C ARG A 20 -6.15 -9.49 15.62
N THR A 21 -7.38 -9.86 15.92
CA THR A 21 -8.13 -9.35 17.09
C THR A 21 -8.28 -10.37 18.21
N GLY A 22 -7.89 -11.63 17.97
CA GLY A 22 -7.91 -12.70 18.95
C GLY A 22 -7.35 -14.02 18.38
N LEU A 23 -7.52 -15.11 19.12
CA LEU A 23 -7.17 -16.44 18.63
C LEU A 23 -8.13 -16.83 17.49
N GLY A 24 -7.60 -17.06 16.29
CA GLY A 24 -8.41 -17.42 15.13
C GLY A 24 -9.39 -16.32 14.67
N ARG A 25 -9.18 -15.06 15.06
CA ARG A 25 -10.06 -13.93 14.71
C ARG A 25 -9.29 -12.80 14.07
N TRP A 26 -9.83 -12.31 12.96
CA TRP A 26 -9.24 -11.22 12.20
C TRP A 26 -10.31 -10.20 11.81
N LYS A 27 -9.88 -8.94 11.71
CA LYS A 27 -10.67 -7.84 11.17
C LYS A 27 -10.00 -7.36 9.89
N LEU A 28 -10.73 -7.41 8.78
CA LEU A 28 -10.31 -6.73 7.55
C LEU A 28 -10.82 -5.29 7.57
N GLU A 29 -9.94 -4.36 7.25
CA GLU A 29 -10.27 -2.95 7.07
C GLU A 29 -9.97 -2.57 5.62
N LEU A 30 -10.97 -1.99 4.96
CA LEU A 30 -10.84 -1.35 3.67
C LEU A 30 -10.71 0.15 3.92
N GLY A 31 -9.60 0.75 3.49
CA GLY A 31 -9.38 2.18 3.60
C GLY A 31 -10.09 2.96 2.49
N GLU A 32 -9.86 4.27 2.48
CA GLU A 32 -10.41 5.18 1.48
C GLU A 32 -9.88 4.90 0.06
N GLU A 33 -10.67 5.27 -0.94
CA GLU A 33 -10.27 5.11 -2.34
C GLU A 33 -9.04 5.98 -2.65
N ILE A 34 -7.99 5.38 -3.22
CA ILE A 34 -6.83 6.11 -3.71
C ILE A 34 -7.18 6.63 -5.11
N PRO A 35 -7.32 7.95 -5.30
CA PRO A 35 -7.75 8.50 -6.58
C PRO A 35 -6.68 8.27 -7.64
N LEU A 36 -7.08 7.83 -8.83
CA LEU A 36 -6.18 7.66 -9.98
C LEU A 36 -6.07 8.92 -10.86
N ARG A 37 -6.97 9.87 -10.63
CA ARG A 37 -7.04 11.15 -11.34
C ARG A 37 -7.09 12.29 -10.35
N GLU A 38 -6.53 13.41 -10.76
CA GLU A 38 -6.52 14.66 -10.01
C GLU A 38 -6.69 15.78 -11.03
N ASN A 39 -7.65 16.68 -10.79
CA ASN A 39 -7.96 17.79 -11.71
C ASN A 39 -8.17 17.33 -13.16
N GLY A 40 -8.89 16.22 -13.35
CA GLY A 40 -9.18 15.62 -14.66
C GLY A 40 -8.02 14.86 -15.31
N LYS A 41 -6.78 14.99 -14.83
CA LYS A 41 -5.59 14.35 -15.38
C LYS A 41 -5.27 13.04 -14.66
N ARG A 42 -4.67 12.07 -15.36
CA ARG A 42 -4.19 10.82 -14.74
C ARG A 42 -2.96 11.12 -13.87
N ARG A 43 -2.97 10.65 -12.63
CA ARG A 43 -1.84 10.82 -11.71
C ARG A 43 -0.64 9.96 -12.14
N ALA A 44 0.56 10.40 -11.76
CA ALA A 44 1.78 9.65 -11.96
C ALA A 44 1.72 8.30 -11.21
N THR A 45 2.28 7.24 -11.79
CA THR A 45 2.28 5.92 -11.16
C THR A 45 3.05 5.94 -9.83
N GLU A 46 4.12 6.72 -9.76
CA GLU A 46 4.91 6.93 -8.54
C GLU A 46 4.06 7.57 -7.42
N ALA A 47 3.32 8.63 -7.73
CA ALA A 47 2.47 9.33 -6.75
C ALA A 47 1.41 8.39 -6.14
N ILE A 48 0.69 7.64 -7.00
CA ILE A 48 -0.27 6.63 -6.52
C ILE A 48 0.42 5.55 -5.68
N THR A 49 1.61 5.11 -6.10
CA THR A 49 2.36 4.09 -5.35
C THR A 49 2.80 4.61 -3.99
N ARG A 50 3.14 5.90 -3.88
CA ARG A 50 3.48 6.55 -2.61
C ARG A 50 2.30 6.53 -1.66
N ASP A 51 1.09 6.87 -2.13
CA ASP A 51 -0.12 6.81 -1.30
C ASP A 51 -0.41 5.38 -0.79
N ILE A 52 -0.20 4.36 -1.63
CA ILE A 52 -0.31 2.95 -1.22
C ILE A 52 0.66 2.65 -0.08
N ILE A 53 1.92 3.09 -0.21
CA ILE A 53 2.95 2.88 0.81
C ILE A 53 2.60 3.64 2.09
N THR A 54 2.16 4.90 2.00
CA THR A 54 1.72 5.68 3.17
C THR A 54 0.61 4.98 3.93
N ALA A 55 -0.43 4.49 3.24
CA ALA A 55 -1.49 3.72 3.89
C ALA A 55 -0.98 2.43 4.55
N GLN A 56 -0.05 1.72 3.90
CA GLN A 56 0.60 0.54 4.51
C GLN A 56 1.39 0.91 5.76
N GLU A 57 2.18 1.98 5.72
CA GLU A 57 2.95 2.45 6.87
C GLU A 57 2.04 2.79 8.05
N ASP A 58 0.90 3.43 7.81
CA ASP A 58 -0.06 3.77 8.87
C ASP A 58 -0.66 2.51 9.51
N TYR A 59 -1.02 1.50 8.71
CA TYR A 59 -1.47 0.20 9.23
C TYR A 59 -0.39 -0.52 10.03
N ILE A 60 0.86 -0.49 9.55
CA ILE A 60 2.02 -1.11 10.23
C ILE A 60 2.32 -0.40 11.54
N ARG A 61 2.30 0.94 11.59
CA ARG A 61 2.54 1.70 12.83
C ARG A 61 1.47 1.42 13.88
N ARG A 62 0.23 1.16 13.46
CA ARG A 62 -0.88 0.86 14.37
C ARG A 62 -0.75 -0.51 15.02
N ASP A 63 -0.22 -1.51 14.31
CA ASP A 63 0.03 -2.86 14.84
C ASP A 63 1.29 -3.47 14.21
N PRO A 64 2.48 -3.09 14.68
CA PRO A 64 3.73 -3.55 14.08
C PRO A 64 3.98 -5.03 14.34
N ALA A 65 3.43 -5.60 15.42
CA ALA A 65 3.58 -7.02 15.74
C ALA A 65 2.85 -7.93 14.74
N ASN A 66 1.79 -7.42 14.11
CA ASN A 66 1.02 -8.14 13.10
C ASN A 66 1.67 -8.13 11.71
N TRP A 67 2.64 -7.25 11.44
CA TRP A 67 3.32 -7.20 10.15
C TRP A 67 4.36 -8.33 10.00
N PHE A 68 4.46 -8.90 8.79
CA PHE A 68 5.36 -10.00 8.50
C PHE A 68 6.77 -9.49 8.12
N TRP A 69 7.62 -9.24 9.13
CA TRP A 69 8.93 -8.58 9.00
C TRP A 69 10.06 -9.37 8.32
N VAL A 70 9.79 -10.55 7.76
CA VAL A 70 10.84 -11.47 7.30
C VAL A 70 11.61 -10.98 6.05
N HIS A 71 11.13 -9.93 5.39
CA HIS A 71 11.73 -9.42 4.16
C HIS A 71 12.76 -8.32 4.44
N ASN A 72 13.99 -8.49 3.92
CA ASN A 72 14.94 -7.38 3.79
C ASN A 72 14.49 -6.44 2.66
N ARG A 73 13.55 -5.54 3.01
CA ARG A 73 12.85 -4.65 2.09
C ARG A 73 13.70 -3.49 1.60
N TRP A 74 14.61 -2.98 2.43
CA TRP A 74 15.48 -1.84 2.14
C TRP A 74 16.88 -2.35 1.81
N LYS A 75 17.15 -2.47 0.51
CA LYS A 75 18.49 -2.86 0.03
C LYS A 75 19.42 -1.65 0.07
N PRO A 76 20.69 -1.82 0.46
CA PRO A 76 21.67 -0.75 0.33
C PRO A 76 21.79 -0.33 -1.13
N CYS A 77 21.97 0.97 -1.36
CA CYS A 77 22.22 1.48 -2.70
C CYS A 77 23.51 0.82 -3.24
N PRO A 78 23.49 0.25 -4.46
CA PRO A 78 24.72 -0.28 -5.05
C PRO A 78 25.74 0.85 -5.12
N LYS A 79 26.95 0.62 -4.61
CA LYS A 79 28.04 1.56 -4.84
C LYS A 79 28.26 1.64 -6.36
N SER A 80 28.35 2.85 -6.91
CA SER A 80 28.82 3.04 -8.29
C SER A 80 30.14 2.30 -8.43
N LYS A 81 30.26 1.48 -9.49
CA LYS A 81 31.58 1.07 -9.97
C LYS A 81 32.31 2.28 -10.54
#